data_AF-A0A919HPT2-F1
#
_entry.id   AF-A0A919HPT2-F1
#
_cell.length_a   1.000
_cell.length_b   1.000
_cell.length_c   1.000
_cell.angle_alpha   90.00
_cell.angle_beta   90.00
_cell.angle_gamma   90.00
#
_symmetry.space_group_name_H-M   'P 1'
#
loop_
_entity.id
_entity.type
_entity.pdbx_description
1 polymer ?
#
loop_
_entity_poly.entity_id
_entity_poly.type
_entity_poly.pdbx_seq_one_letter_code
_entity_poly.pdbx_strand_id
1 'polypeptide(L)'
;MVVWVTGKCNNFLVRRTREEPAIQILISLLIPFAAYLLAEAFHVSGILAAVAAGIAMHYEQLSGPRLPATRMKSSAVWSMLQTTLNGMIFLMLGEQLPRMLRTLPAVASRPASLRPVSAAVRRGHHRRLV
;
A
#
# COMPACT_ATOMS: atom_id res chain seq x y z
N MET A 1 -9.29 1.60 -21.99
CA MET A 1 -8.56 1.04 -23.17
C MET A 1 -7.09 0.77 -22.85
N VAL A 2 -6.30 1.74 -22.39
CA VAL A 2 -4.85 1.57 -22.10
C VAL A 2 -4.55 0.55 -20.97
N VAL A 3 -5.35 0.55 -19.89
CA VAL A 3 -5.21 -0.40 -18.76
C VAL A 3 -5.40 -1.88 -19.16
N TRP A 4 -6.20 -2.13 -20.21
CA TRP A 4 -6.53 -3.49 -20.65
C TRP A 4 -5.41 -4.14 -21.47
N VAL A 5 -4.62 -3.31 -22.19
CA VAL A 5 -3.49 -3.78 -23.00
C VAL A 5 -2.28 -4.06 -22.11
N THR A 6 -2.00 -3.20 -21.12
CA THR A 6 -0.90 -3.40 -20.17
C THR A 6 -1.07 -4.67 -19.33
N GLY A 7 -2.30 -4.99 -18.91
CA GLY A 7 -2.60 -6.21 -18.16
C GLY A 7 -2.40 -7.51 -18.97
N LYS A 8 -2.66 -7.47 -20.28
CA LYS A 8 -2.59 -8.66 -21.15
C LYS A 8 -1.15 -9.05 -21.50
N CYS A 9 -0.24 -8.08 -21.65
CA CYS A 9 1.19 -8.34 -21.87
C CYS A 9 1.89 -8.90 -20.62
N ASN A 10 1.53 -8.42 -19.42
CA ASN A 10 2.11 -8.91 -18.17
C ASN A 10 1.76 -10.39 -17.89
N ASN A 11 0.52 -10.81 -18.19
CA ASN A 11 0.06 -12.18 -17.96
C ASN A 11 0.79 -13.22 -18.84
N PHE A 12 1.37 -12.80 -19.97
CA PHE A 12 2.14 -13.68 -20.85
C PHE A 12 3.54 -13.97 -20.30
N LEU A 13 4.16 -13.02 -19.59
CA LEU A 13 5.53 -13.15 -19.08
C LEU A 13 5.59 -13.96 -17.76
N VAL A 14 4.56 -13.85 -16.91
CA VAL A 14 4.50 -14.52 -15.60
C VAL A 14 4.32 -16.04 -15.71
N ARG A 15 3.72 -16.53 -16.81
CA ARG A 15 3.44 -17.97 -17.00
C ARG A 15 4.68 -18.84 -17.27
N ARG A 16 5.86 -18.24 -17.49
CA ARG A 16 7.08 -18.93 -17.98
C ARG A 16 8.07 -19.41 -16.92
N THR A 17 7.88 -19.11 -15.63
CA THR A 17 8.88 -19.38 -14.58
C THR A 17 8.25 -20.02 -13.35
N ARG A 18 8.07 -21.34 -13.42
CA ARG A 18 7.89 -22.21 -12.25
C ARG A 18 9.25 -22.86 -12.01
N GLU A 19 9.79 -22.86 -10.79
CA GLU A 19 10.39 -24.04 -10.11
C GLU A 19 11.09 -23.68 -8.77
N GLU A 20 11.54 -22.43 -8.51
CA GLU A 20 12.13 -22.07 -7.19
C GLU A 20 11.28 -21.12 -6.30
N PRO A 21 11.21 -21.35 -4.97
CA PRO A 21 10.51 -20.48 -4.01
C PRO A 21 11.05 -19.05 -3.94
N ALA A 22 12.38 -18.89 -4.01
CA ALA A 22 13.03 -17.57 -3.97
C ALA A 22 12.71 -16.76 -5.23
N ILE A 23 12.76 -17.43 -6.39
CA ILE A 23 12.37 -16.85 -7.68
C ILE A 23 10.88 -16.44 -7.65
N GLN A 24 10.01 -17.26 -7.05
CA GLN A 24 8.59 -16.93 -6.94
C GLN A 24 8.33 -15.64 -6.14
N ILE A 25 9.10 -15.40 -5.09
CA ILE A 25 8.99 -14.18 -4.27
C ILE A 25 9.59 -12.98 -5.00
N LEU A 26 10.73 -13.16 -5.65
CA LEU A 26 11.33 -12.11 -6.49
C LEU A 26 10.36 -11.67 -7.59
N ILE A 27 9.74 -12.63 -8.30
CA ILE A 27 8.70 -12.36 -9.30
C ILE A 27 7.53 -11.62 -8.64
N SER A 28 7.12 -12.01 -7.43
CA SER A 28 6.02 -11.37 -6.72
C SER A 28 6.28 -9.90 -6.36
N LEU A 29 7.53 -9.52 -6.10
CA LEU A 29 7.93 -8.12 -5.92
C LEU A 29 8.16 -7.41 -7.26
N LEU A 30 8.68 -8.11 -8.27
CA LEU A 30 9.07 -7.52 -9.55
C LEU A 30 7.87 -7.17 -10.42
N ILE A 31 6.80 -7.97 -10.40
CA ILE A 31 5.58 -7.72 -11.20
C ILE A 31 4.97 -6.33 -10.97
N PRO A 32 4.66 -5.89 -9.72
CA PRO A 32 4.11 -4.55 -9.50
C PRO A 32 5.08 -3.44 -9.91
N PHE A 33 6.39 -3.65 -9.76
CA PHE A 33 7.42 -2.70 -10.21
C PHE A 33 7.48 -2.58 -11.74
N ALA A 34 7.45 -3.70 -12.45
CA ALA A 34 7.40 -3.73 -13.90
C ALA A 34 6.13 -3.08 -14.42
N ALA A 35 4.98 -3.32 -13.78
CA ALA A 35 3.71 -2.69 -14.12
C ALA A 35 3.75 -1.17 -13.92
N TYR A 36 4.38 -0.70 -12.83
CA TYR A 36 4.60 0.72 -12.58
C TYR A 36 5.44 1.38 -13.69
N LEU A 37 6.62 0.83 -14.00
CA LEU A 37 7.53 1.37 -15.01
C LEU A 37 6.90 1.40 -16.41
N LEU A 38 6.16 0.34 -16.76
CA LEU A 38 5.43 0.30 -18.02
C LEU A 38 4.36 1.39 -18.08
N ALA A 39 3.58 1.59 -17.01
CA ALA A 39 2.56 2.63 -16.98
C ALA A 39 3.13 4.05 -17.01
N GLU A 40 4.28 4.27 -16.38
CA GLU A 40 5.04 5.53 -16.47
C GLU A 40 5.43 5.83 -17.93
N ALA A 41 5.92 4.83 -18.65
CA ALA A 41 6.31 4.95 -20.07
C ALA A 41 5.14 5.28 -21.00
N PHE A 42 3.90 4.95 -20.60
CA PHE A 42 2.67 5.28 -21.33
C PHE A 42 1.94 6.52 -20.79
N HIS A 43 2.56 7.29 -19.89
CA HIS A 43 1.98 8.48 -19.26
C HIS A 43 0.62 8.25 -18.57
N VAL A 44 0.42 7.06 -18.00
CA VAL A 44 -0.76 6.69 -17.21
C VAL A 44 -0.40 6.59 -15.72
N SER A 45 -1.40 6.41 -14.86
CA SER A 45 -1.15 6.25 -13.42
C SER A 45 -0.40 4.95 -13.11
N GLY A 46 0.90 5.07 -12.83
CA GLY A 46 1.76 3.95 -12.43
C GLY A 46 1.32 3.26 -11.14
N ILE A 47 0.81 4.05 -10.18
CA ILE A 47 0.30 3.53 -8.90
C ILE A 47 -0.89 2.59 -9.13
N LEU A 48 -1.87 3.00 -9.96
CA LEU A 48 -3.04 2.17 -10.27
C LEU A 48 -2.64 0.89 -11.03
N ALA A 49 -1.64 0.96 -11.90
CA ALA A 49 -1.13 -0.20 -12.62
C ALA A 49 -0.45 -1.22 -11.69
N ALA A 50 0.35 -0.74 -10.73
CA ALA A 50 0.99 -1.60 -9.72
C ALA A 50 -0.05 -2.29 -8.83
N VAL A 51 -1.08 -1.56 -8.37
CA VAL A 51 -2.18 -2.11 -7.55
C VAL A 51 -2.97 -3.17 -8.33
N ALA A 52 -3.32 -2.88 -9.59
CA ALA A 52 -4.04 -3.84 -10.43
C ALA A 52 -3.23 -5.12 -10.66
N ALA A 53 -1.91 -5.01 -10.86
CA ALA A 53 -1.01 -6.15 -11.00
C ALA A 53 -0.97 -7.01 -9.72
N GLY A 54 -0.90 -6.37 -8.55
CA GLY A 54 -0.96 -7.07 -7.25
C GLY A 54 -2.27 -7.83 -7.04
N ILE A 55 -3.40 -7.23 -7.40
CA ILE A 55 -4.72 -7.90 -7.32
C ILE A 55 -4.77 -9.10 -8.29
N ALA A 56 -4.34 -8.92 -9.53
CA ALA A 56 -4.34 -9.99 -10.54
C ALA A 56 -3.50 -11.20 -10.12
N MET A 57 -2.35 -10.97 -9.48
CA MET A 57 -1.51 -12.04 -8.93
C MET A 57 -2.19 -12.84 -7.82
N HIS A 58 -2.98 -12.17 -6.98
CA HIS A 58 -3.74 -12.84 -5.93
C HIS A 58 -4.81 -13.77 -6.52
N TYR A 59 -5.46 -13.37 -7.61
CA TYR A 59 -6.43 -14.20 -8.32
C TYR A 59 -5.81 -15.44 -8.98
N GLU A 60 -4.69 -15.31 -9.70
CA GLU A 60 -4.01 -16.46 -10.32
C GLU A 60 -3.51 -17.48 -9.28
N GLN A 61 -3.15 -17.00 -8.09
CA GLN A 61 -2.76 -17.85 -6.98
C GLN A 61 -3.89 -18.80 -6.52
N LEU A 62 -5.17 -18.42 -6.61
CA LEU A 62 -6.28 -19.28 -6.19
C LEU A 62 -6.58 -20.46 -7.15
N SER A 63 -6.11 -20.41 -8.40
CA SER A 63 -6.53 -21.36 -9.45
C SER A 63 -5.53 -22.49 -9.78
N GLY A 64 -4.37 -22.58 -9.11
CA GLY A 64 -3.33 -23.55 -9.43
C GLY A 64 -3.20 -24.73 -8.44
N PRO A 65 -3.03 -25.99 -8.89
CA PRO A 65 -2.70 -27.12 -8.02
C PRO A 65 -1.31 -26.91 -7.41
N ARG A 66 -1.20 -26.81 -6.08
CA ARG A 66 0.10 -26.58 -5.40
C ARG A 66 0.52 -27.81 -4.60
N LEU A 67 1.69 -28.36 -4.93
CA LEU A 67 2.31 -29.43 -4.16
C LEU A 67 2.65 -28.95 -2.72
N PRO A 68 2.41 -29.76 -1.67
CA PRO A 68 2.49 -29.32 -0.27
C PRO A 68 3.89 -28.91 0.23
N ALA A 69 4.95 -29.50 -0.32
CA ALA A 69 6.33 -29.34 0.21
C ALA A 69 6.95 -27.96 -0.06
N THR A 70 6.49 -27.23 -1.09
CA THR A 70 7.05 -25.92 -1.47
C THR A 70 6.48 -24.76 -0.64
N ARG A 71 5.36 -24.98 0.08
CA ARG A 71 4.66 -23.93 0.86
C ARG A 71 5.43 -23.45 2.09
N MET A 72 6.17 -24.34 2.77
CA MET A 72 6.91 -23.98 3.99
C MET A 72 8.04 -22.99 3.70
N LYS A 73 8.75 -23.16 2.58
CA LYS A 73 9.87 -22.28 2.21
C LYS A 73 9.40 -20.88 1.79
N SER A 74 8.33 -20.77 1.00
CA SER A 74 7.81 -19.46 0.58
C SER A 74 7.22 -18.65 1.74
N SER A 75 6.55 -19.31 2.70
CA SER A 75 5.99 -18.65 3.89
C SER A 75 7.07 -18.09 4.83
N ALA A 76 8.19 -18.82 4.98
CA ALA A 76 9.31 -18.39 5.80
C ALA A 76 9.97 -17.11 5.26
N VAL A 77 10.20 -17.04 3.94
CA VAL A 77 10.78 -15.84 3.31
C VAL A 77 9.83 -14.65 3.41
N TRP A 78 8.52 -14.86 3.24
CA TRP A 78 7.53 -13.78 3.42
C TRP A 78 7.50 -13.27 4.88
N SER A 79 7.56 -14.19 5.84
CA SER A 79 7.65 -13.84 7.27
C SER A 79 8.91 -13.04 7.58
N MET A 80 10.05 -13.43 7.00
CA MET A 80 11.31 -12.69 7.14
C MET A 80 11.20 -11.28 6.55
N LEU A 81 10.67 -11.16 5.32
CA LEU A 81 10.44 -9.87 4.66
C LEU A 81 9.54 -8.96 5.51
N GLN A 82 8.40 -9.48 5.99
CA GLN A 82 7.46 -8.75 6.83
C GLN A 82 8.10 -8.30 8.16
N THR A 83 8.89 -9.18 8.78
CA THR A 83 9.59 -8.85 10.03
C THR A 83 10.62 -7.75 9.82
N THR A 84 11.40 -7.82 8.74
CA THR A 84 12.40 -6.82 8.40
C THR A 84 11.78 -5.48 8.01
N LEU A 85 10.73 -5.48 7.17
CA LEU A 85 10.03 -4.25 6.77
C LEU A 85 9.33 -3.58 7.95
N ASN A 86 8.63 -4.34 8.79
CA ASN A 86 8.02 -3.81 10.00
C ASN A 86 9.09 -3.25 10.95
N GLY A 87 10.21 -3.96 11.12
CA GLY A 87 11.37 -3.47 11.88
C GLY A 87 11.89 -2.13 11.36
N MET A 88 12.02 -1.97 10.03
CA MET A 88 12.41 -0.70 9.41
C MET A 88 11.39 0.43 9.67
N ILE A 89 10.08 0.14 9.56
CA ILE A 89 9.03 1.11 9.86
C ILE A 89 9.11 1.55 11.33
N PHE A 90 9.27 0.61 12.26
CA PHE A 90 9.46 0.93 13.68
C PHE A 90 10.72 1.75 13.93
N LEU A 91 11.81 1.47 13.22
CA LEU A 91 13.04 2.27 13.31
C LEU A 91 12.80 3.71 12.83
N MET A 92 12.16 3.88 11.67
CA MET A 92 11.84 5.21 11.11
C MET A 92 10.88 6.00 12.00
N LEU A 93 9.81 5.36 12.49
CA LEU A 93 8.87 5.98 13.43
C LEU A 93 9.54 6.27 14.78
N GLY A 94 10.48 5.42 15.20
CA GLY A 94 11.28 5.61 16.40
C GLY A 94 12.11 6.90 16.37
N GLU A 95 12.71 7.24 15.22
CA GLU A 95 13.41 8.53 15.04
C GLU A 95 12.45 9.72 15.09
N GLN A 96 11.25 9.56 14.53
CA GLN A 96 10.24 10.62 14.52
C GLN A 96 9.64 10.85 15.91
N LEU A 97 9.63 9.86 16.78
CA LEU A 97 8.98 9.92 18.11
C LEU A 97 9.55 11.06 18.99
N PRO A 98 10.87 11.23 19.18
CA PRO A 98 11.44 12.40 19.87
C PRO A 98 11.03 13.74 19.28
N ARG A 99 10.94 13.82 17.94
CA ARG A 99 10.52 15.05 17.24
C ARG A 99 9.08 15.40 17.57
N MET A 100 8.19 14.41 17.54
CA MET A 100 6.79 14.56 17.94
C MET A 100 6.67 15.00 19.41
N LEU A 101 7.40 14.36 20.32
CA LEU A 101 7.44 14.70 21.75
C LEU A 101 7.88 16.13 22.03
N ARG A 102 8.83 16.67 21.26
CA ARG A 102 9.25 18.09 21.37
C ARG A 102 8.21 19.08 20.85
N THR A 103 7.39 18.67 19.88
CA THR A 103 6.30 19.51 19.35
C THR A 103 5.01 19.45 20.18
N LEU A 104 4.80 18.39 20.97
CA LEU A 104 3.60 18.23 21.82
C LEU A 104 3.37 19.40 22.79
N PRO A 105 4.36 19.90 23.55
CA PRO A 105 4.18 21.04 24.45
C PRO A 105 3.73 22.31 23.73
N ALA A 106 4.23 22.54 22.50
CA ALA A 106 3.89 23.72 21.69
C ALA A 106 2.47 23.66 21.10
N VAL A 107 1.93 22.45 20.91
CA VAL A 107 0.54 22.23 20.48
C VAL A 107 -0.41 22.25 21.67
N ALA A 108 -0.01 21.70 22.82
CA ALA A 108 -0.81 21.67 24.05
C ALA A 108 -0.95 23.05 24.72
N SER A 109 0.06 23.93 24.57
CA SER A 109 0.04 25.30 25.09
C SER A 109 -0.67 26.30 24.18
N ARG A 110 -1.09 25.91 22.97
CA ARG A 110 -2.10 26.68 22.25
C ARG A 110 -3.39 26.54 23.06
N PRO A 111 -3.96 27.62 23.61
CA PRO A 111 -5.30 27.53 24.18
C PRO A 111 -6.17 27.03 23.04
N ALA A 112 -6.64 25.79 23.19
CA ALA A 112 -7.70 25.26 22.36
C ALA A 112 -8.79 26.32 22.46
N SER A 113 -8.93 27.12 21.40
CA SER A 113 -10.06 28.01 21.25
C SER A 113 -11.22 27.06 21.05
N LEU A 114 -11.68 26.52 22.18
CA LEU A 114 -12.99 25.98 22.42
C LEU A 114 -13.92 27.15 22.08
N ARG A 115 -14.10 27.41 20.79
CA ARG A 115 -15.32 27.96 20.28
C ARG A 115 -16.30 26.83 20.54
N PRO A 116 -17.16 26.94 21.57
CA PRO A 116 -18.17 25.93 21.73
C PRO A 116 -18.97 25.95 20.42
N VAL A 117 -19.00 24.82 19.71
CA VAL A 117 -19.73 24.65 18.45
C VAL A 117 -21.23 25.01 18.65
N SER A 118 -21.70 25.00 19.89
CA SER A 118 -23.02 25.50 20.30
C SER A 118 -23.25 27.00 20.06
N ALA A 119 -22.20 27.83 20.00
CA ALA A 119 -22.32 29.27 19.70
C ALA A 119 -22.49 29.55 18.20
N ALA A 120 -22.01 28.66 17.32
CA ALA A 120 -22.20 28.78 15.87
C ALA A 120 -23.60 28.31 15.44
N VAL A 121 -24.16 27.30 16.11
CA VAL A 121 -25.50 26.78 15.82
C VAL A 121 -26.60 27.73 16.30
N ARG A 122 -26.41 28.45 17.41
CA ARG A 122 -27.44 29.37 17.94
C ARG A 122 -27.62 30.67 17.13
N ARG A 123 -26.65 31.06 16.29
CA ARG A 123 -26.77 32.26 15.41
C ARG A 123 -27.50 32.01 14.09
N GLY A 124 -27.76 30.75 13.70
CA GLY A 124 -28.46 30.41 12.47
C GLY A 124 -29.99 30.49 12.57
N HIS A 125 -30.57 30.43 13.77
CA HIS A 125 -32.02 30.35 13.97
C HIS A 125 -32.74 31.70 14.12
N HIS A 126 -32.02 32.80 14.41
CA HIS A 126 -32.64 34.11 14.61
C HIS A 126 -32.72 34.98 13.34
N ARG A 127 -32.22 34.50 12.20
CA ARG A 127 -32.17 35.27 10.93
C ARG A 127 -33.19 34.82 9.87
N ARG A 128 -34.20 34.05 10.26
CA ARG A 128 -35.22 33.49 9.34
C ARG A 128 -36.63 34.06 9.52
N LEU A 129 -36.82 35.06 10.39
CA LEU A 129 -38.12 35.66 10.68
C LEU A 129 -37.99 37.18 10.91
N VAL A 130 -37.44 37.92 9.94
CA VAL A 130 -37.82 39.32 9.65
C VAL A 130 -37.57 39.56 8.17
#